data_AF-A0A257AHA9-F1
#
_entry.id   AF-A0A257AHA9-F1
#
_cell.length_a   1.000
_cell.length_b   1.000
_cell.length_c   1.000
_cell.angle_alpha   90.00
_cell.angle_beta   90.00
_cell.angle_gamma   90.00
#
_symmetry.space_group_name_H-M   'P 1'
#
loop_
_entity.id
_entity.type
_entity.pdbx_description
1 polymer ?
#
loop_
_entity_poly.entity_id
_entity_poly.type
_entity_poly.pdbx_seq_one_letter_code
_entity_poly.pdbx_strand_id
1 'polypeptide(L)'
;MIAKGGRRISVTLIILTATTGALQLHYRSTPLFALFFLTAGFTAFTLFFFRDPERSHLSGEAGQEEMIAPADGRVIECSKKRK
;
A
#
# COMPACT_ATOMS: atom_id res chain seq x y z
N MET A 1 0.77 -2.04 7.80
CA MET A 1 -0.23 -2.94 7.14
C MET A 1 -0.28 -2.60 5.65
N ILE A 2 -0.81 -3.43 4.73
CA ILE A 2 -1.00 -3.00 3.32
C ILE A 2 -2.38 -2.36 3.22
N ALA A 3 -2.48 -1.16 2.65
CA ALA A 3 -3.75 -0.46 2.47
C ALA A 3 -4.77 -1.36 1.77
N LYS A 4 -6.01 -1.45 2.30
CA LYS A 4 -7.05 -2.37 1.81
C LYS A 4 -7.29 -2.27 0.29
N GLY A 5 -7.19 -1.07 -0.28
CA GLY A 5 -7.31 -0.83 -1.72
C GLY A 5 -6.11 -1.34 -2.54
N GLY A 6 -4.89 -1.19 -2.02
CA GLY A 6 -3.65 -1.60 -2.69
C GLY A 6 -3.40 -3.11 -2.66
N ARG A 7 -4.01 -3.83 -1.72
CA ARG A 7 -3.75 -5.27 -1.51
C ARG A 7 -3.95 -6.12 -2.75
N ARG A 8 -5.05 -5.91 -3.49
CA ARG A 8 -5.33 -6.71 -4.71
C ARG A 8 -4.26 -6.47 -5.78
N ILE A 9 -3.87 -5.22 -5.97
CA ILE A 9 -2.86 -4.82 -6.96
C ILE A 9 -1.51 -5.42 -6.60
N SER A 10 -1.08 -5.29 -5.33
CA SER A 10 0.19 -5.85 -4.86
C SER A 10 0.24 -7.37 -4.98
N VAL A 11 -0.82 -8.09 -4.60
CA VAL A 11 -0.86 -9.56 -4.69
C VAL A 11 -0.75 -10.02 -6.14
N THR A 12 -1.51 -9.41 -7.05
CA THR A 12 -1.43 -9.74 -8.48
C THR A 12 -0.03 -9.49 -9.05
N LEU A 13 0.61 -8.37 -8.68
CA LEU A 13 1.97 -8.05 -9.10
C LEU A 13 3.02 -9.03 -8.56
N ILE A 14 2.87 -9.49 -7.32
CA ILE A 14 3.75 -10.50 -6.72
C ILE A 14 3.63 -11.82 -7.50
N ILE A 15 2.40 -12.27 -7.78
CA ILE A 15 2.17 -13.49 -8.56
C ILE A 15 2.79 -13.35 -9.95
N LEU A 16 2.55 -12.22 -10.62
CA LEU A 16 3.11 -11.95 -11.94
C LEU A 16 4.65 -11.94 -11.94
N THR A 17 5.26 -11.36 -10.92
CA THR A 17 6.73 -11.33 -10.79
C THR A 17 7.29 -12.73 -10.52
N ALA A 18 6.60 -13.53 -9.71
CA ALA A 18 7.00 -14.90 -9.44
C ALA A 18 6.90 -15.79 -10.70
N THR A 19 5.83 -15.63 -11.49
CA THR A 19 5.67 -16.39 -12.74
C THR A 19 6.69 -15.98 -13.78
N THR A 20 6.90 -14.68 -14.02
CA THR A 20 7.93 -14.20 -14.97
C THR A 20 9.33 -14.61 -14.53
N GLY A 21 9.62 -14.60 -13.23
CA GLY A 21 10.87 -15.09 -12.66
C GLY A 21 11.09 -16.59 -12.88
N ALA A 22 10.07 -17.42 -12.63
CA ALA A 22 10.13 -18.86 -12.88
C ALA A 22 10.31 -19.18 -14.36
N LEU A 23 9.55 -18.52 -15.25
CA LEU A 23 9.70 -18.66 -16.70
C LEU A 23 11.10 -18.21 -17.16
N GLN A 24 11.64 -17.14 -16.59
CA GLN A 24 12.98 -16.67 -16.93
C GLN A 24 14.07 -17.69 -16.56
N LEU A 25 13.95 -18.31 -15.38
CA LEU A 25 14.89 -19.35 -14.96
C LEU A 25 14.83 -20.60 -15.85
N HIS A 26 13.64 -20.94 -16.35
CA HIS A 26 13.42 -22.10 -17.20
C HIS A 26 13.87 -21.87 -18.64
N TYR A 27 13.43 -20.79 -19.28
CA TYR A 27 13.69 -20.52 -20.70
C TYR A 27 14.96 -19.70 -20.97
N ARG A 28 15.51 -19.00 -19.96
CA ARG A 28 16.70 -18.14 -20.05
C ARG A 28 16.67 -17.14 -21.22
N SER A 29 15.50 -16.63 -21.56
CA SER A 29 15.34 -15.72 -22.69
C SER A 29 15.58 -14.25 -22.29
N THR A 30 16.25 -13.47 -23.12
CA THR A 30 16.43 -12.02 -22.90
C THR A 30 15.12 -11.24 -22.70
N PRO A 31 14.02 -11.49 -23.44
CA PRO A 31 12.78 -10.74 -23.22
C PRO A 31 12.11 -11.05 -21.87
N LEU A 32 12.12 -12.31 -21.43
CA LEU A 32 11.58 -12.68 -20.11
C LEU A 32 12.41 -12.06 -18.97
N PHE A 33 13.72 -11.88 -19.16
CA PHE A 33 14.57 -11.17 -18.21
C PHE A 33 14.12 -9.72 -18.02
N ALA A 34 13.92 -8.99 -19.14
CA ALA A 34 13.45 -7.61 -19.09
C ALA A 34 12.05 -7.52 -18.45
N LEU A 35 11.16 -8.44 -18.79
CA LEU A 35 9.82 -8.50 -18.22
C LEU A 35 9.84 -8.77 -16.71
N PHE A 36 10.68 -9.72 -16.26
CA PHE A 36 10.88 -10.00 -14.85
C PHE A 36 11.34 -8.75 -14.09
N PHE A 37 12.39 -8.08 -14.57
CA PHE A 37 12.91 -6.85 -13.95
C PHE A 37 11.85 -5.75 -13.87
N LEU A 38 11.06 -5.57 -14.94
CA LEU A 38 9.96 -4.61 -14.96
C LEU A 38 8.92 -4.93 -13.87
N THR A 39 8.46 -6.18 -13.82
CA THR A 39 7.45 -6.62 -12.84
C THR A 39 7.97 -6.56 -11.39
N ALA A 40 9.24 -6.90 -11.18
CA ALA A 40 9.90 -6.78 -9.89
C ALA A 40 10.00 -5.32 -9.42
N GLY A 41 10.35 -4.40 -10.31
CA GLY A 41 10.39 -2.96 -10.03
C GLY A 41 9.02 -2.42 -9.60
N PHE A 42 7.96 -2.74 -10.34
CA PHE A 42 6.59 -2.34 -9.96
C PHE A 42 6.14 -2.99 -8.65
N THR A 43 6.53 -4.24 -8.39
CA THR A 43 6.23 -4.91 -7.12
C THR A 43 6.89 -4.18 -5.95
N ALA A 44 8.17 -3.86 -6.05
CA ALA A 44 8.87 -3.09 -5.02
C ALA A 44 8.23 -1.70 -4.81
N PHE A 45 7.88 -1.01 -5.91
CA PHE A 45 7.18 0.27 -5.86
C PHE A 45 5.84 0.17 -5.13
N THR A 46 4.99 -0.78 -5.50
CA THR A 46 3.66 -0.92 -4.86
C THR A 46 3.77 -1.33 -3.41
N LEU A 47 4.73 -2.18 -3.03
CA LEU A 47 4.97 -2.52 -1.63
C LEU A 47 5.42 -1.30 -0.81
N PHE A 48 6.20 -0.39 -1.39
CA PHE A 48 6.61 0.84 -0.72
C PHE A 48 5.45 1.84 -0.57
N PHE A 49 4.70 2.10 -1.65
CA PHE A 49 3.65 3.12 -1.67
C PHE A 49 2.33 2.68 -1.03
N PHE A 50 1.98 1.39 -1.11
CA PHE A 50 0.74 0.88 -0.49
C PHE A 50 0.95 0.35 0.92
N ARG A 51 2.16 0.51 1.48
CA ARG A 51 2.39 0.31 2.90
C ARG A 51 1.66 1.40 3.67
N ASP A 52 0.68 0.99 4.44
CA ASP A 52 0.00 1.81 5.43
C ASP A 52 1.03 2.25 6.47
N PRO A 53 1.33 3.56 6.59
CA PRO A 53 2.26 4.05 7.60
C PRO A 53 1.68 3.75 8.99
N GLU A 54 2.54 3.36 9.93
CA GLU A 54 2.12 3.22 11.32
C GLU A 54 1.71 4.58 11.85
N ARG A 55 0.43 4.74 12.20
CA ARG A 55 -0.07 5.91 12.92
C ARG A 55 0.16 5.68 14.40
N SER A 56 1.05 6.45 15.00
CA SER A 56 1.17 6.51 16.46
C SER A 56 -0.03 7.27 17.02
N HIS A 57 -1.03 6.55 17.49
CA HIS A 57 -2.07 7.14 18.32
C HIS A 57 -1.44 7.40 19.70
N LEU A 58 -1.26 8.66 20.08
CA LEU A 58 -0.98 9.01 21.47
C LEU A 58 -2.19 8.50 22.27
N SER A 59 -1.98 7.54 23.16
CA SER A 59 -3.03 7.06 24.04
C SER A 59 -3.31 8.17 25.05
N GLY A 60 -4.32 9.02 24.78
CA GLY A 60 -4.78 10.03 25.72
C GLY A 60 -5.31 9.38 27.00
N GLU A 61 -5.17 10.09 28.13
CA GLU A 61 -5.57 9.60 29.46
C GLU A 61 -7.03 9.15 29.50
N ALA A 62 -7.27 8.03 30.18
CA ALA A 62 -8.58 7.39 30.33
C ALA A 62 -9.62 8.38 30.88
N GLY A 63 -10.63 8.70 30.06
CA GLY A 63 -11.78 9.53 30.47
C GLY A 63 -12.19 10.61 29.47
N GLN A 64 -11.41 10.87 28.43
CA GLN A 64 -11.81 11.71 27.31
C GLN A 64 -12.16 10.81 26.13
N GLU A 65 -13.38 10.91 25.58
CA GLU A 65 -13.68 10.33 24.27
C GLU A 65 -12.78 11.04 23.25
N GLU A 66 -11.62 10.44 22.98
CA GLU A 66 -10.60 11.03 22.15
C GLU A 66 -11.10 11.07 20.70
N MET A 67 -11.55 12.25 20.26
CA MET A 67 -11.88 12.49 18.85
C MET A 67 -10.59 12.43 18.03
N ILE A 68 -10.32 11.27 17.45
CA ILE A 68 -9.19 11.08 16.54
C ILE A 68 -9.53 11.69 15.18
N ALA A 69 -8.59 12.45 14.62
CA ALA A 69 -8.74 12.96 13.27
C ALA A 69 -8.87 11.79 12.28
N PRO A 70 -9.92 11.75 11.43
CA PRO A 70 -10.16 10.62 10.53
C PRO A 70 -9.11 10.51 9.43
N ALA A 71 -8.49 11.64 9.05
CA ALA A 71 -7.50 11.70 7.98
C ALA A 71 -6.48 12.82 8.23
N ASP A 72 -5.27 12.59 7.73
CA ASP A 72 -4.25 13.63 7.59
C ASP A 72 -4.66 14.51 6.41
N GLY A 73 -4.90 15.80 6.66
CA GLY A 73 -5.38 16.69 5.62
C GLY A 73 -5.69 18.08 6.15
N ARG A 74 -6.13 18.97 5.25
CA ARG A 74 -6.57 20.31 5.62
C ARG A 74 -8.07 20.30 5.92
N VAL A 75 -8.45 20.83 7.08
CA VAL A 75 -9.85 21.13 7.38
C VAL A 75 -10.29 22.28 6.48
N ILE A 76 -11.26 22.02 5.59
CA ILE A 76 -11.80 23.02 4.67
C ILE A 76 -12.97 23.77 5.31
N GLU A 77 -13.86 23.06 6.00
CA GLU A 77 -15.02 23.64 6.67
C GLU A 77 -15.47 22.74 7.83
N CYS A 78 -15.88 23.35 8.95
CA CYS A 78 -16.54 22.68 10.05
C CYS A 78 -17.96 23.25 10.18
N SER A 79 -18.99 22.41 10.01
CA SER A 79 -20.37 22.83 10.26
C SER A 79 -20.76 22.59 11.72
N LYS A 80 -21.49 23.54 12.31
CA LYS A 80 -22.13 23.36 13.61
C LYS A 80 -23.59 22.99 13.35
N LYS A 81 -24.01 21.76 13.67
CA LYS A 81 -25.45 21.46 13.74
C LYS A 81 -26.06 22.38 14.80
N ARG A 82 -26.88 23.35 14.38
CA ARG A 82 -27.79 24.03 15.31
C ARG A 82 -28.84 22.99 15.73
N LYS A 83 -29.01 22.86 17.05
CA LYS A 83 -30.01 22.02 17.68
C LYS A 83 -31.41 22.36 17.18
#